data_AF-A0A812R6J9-F1
#
_entry.id   AF-A0A812R6J9-F1
#
_cell.length_a   1.000
_cell.length_b   1.000
_cell.length_c   1.000
_cell.angle_alpha   90.00
_cell.angle_beta   90.00
_cell.angle_gamma   90.00
#
_symmetry.space_group_name_H-M   'P 1'
#
loop_
_entity.id
_entity.type
_entity.pdbx_description
1 polymer ?
#
loop_
_entity_poly.entity_id
_entity_poly.type
_entity_poly.pdbx_seq_one_letter_code
_entity_poly.pdbx_strand_id
1 'polypeptide(L)'
;MNEVPDGFNLVGPDCSSWGMPARSTSMRSSINPFGRMGISWVSSNYGLVSRLVLLLLLMLARHCTWMIEQPVHSLLKKHQRWQWMTNRVVKVYEQTFWMMLHGSGSPKRTIVLSPMVTISELDLGRLTKAEKAKRTNIRTVRRHLGKDGKMKFTGRKKELKQSGHLASHRRLLESRVFGILNER
;
A
#
# COMPACT_ATOMS: atom_id res chain seq x y z
N MET A 1 -7.43 -9.95 -16.37
CA MET A 1 -8.26 -9.52 -15.23
C MET A 1 -9.05 -10.72 -14.79
N ASN A 2 -9.31 -10.90 -13.50
CA ASN A 2 -10.25 -11.92 -13.07
C ASN A 2 -11.65 -11.34 -13.31
N GLU A 3 -12.23 -11.68 -14.47
CA GLU A 3 -13.57 -11.30 -14.87
C GLU A 3 -14.58 -12.35 -14.39
N VAL A 4 -14.53 -12.67 -13.10
CA VAL A 4 -15.54 -13.53 -12.46
C VAL A 4 -16.59 -12.63 -11.79
N PRO A 5 -17.86 -13.07 -11.72
CA PRO A 5 -18.85 -12.40 -10.87
C PRO A 5 -18.28 -12.19 -9.47
N ASP A 6 -18.43 -10.98 -8.94
CA ASP A 6 -17.91 -10.55 -7.62
C ASP A 6 -16.38 -10.63 -7.46
N GLY A 7 -15.65 -10.76 -8.56
CA GLY A 7 -14.18 -10.75 -8.58
C GLY A 7 -13.60 -9.36 -8.30
N PHE A 8 -12.71 -9.27 -7.31
CA PHE A 8 -11.97 -8.04 -7.02
C PHE A 8 -10.59 -8.04 -7.66
N ASN A 9 -10.30 -6.98 -8.40
CA ASN A 9 -8.99 -6.75 -8.97
C ASN A 9 -8.17 -5.87 -7.99
N LEU A 10 -7.32 -6.52 -7.20
CA LEU A 10 -6.33 -5.84 -6.36
C LEU A 10 -5.14 -5.41 -7.24
N VAL A 11 -4.88 -4.12 -7.30
CA VAL A 11 -3.78 -3.55 -8.09
C VAL A 11 -2.85 -2.78 -7.16
N GLY A 12 -1.55 -3.00 -7.26
CA GLY A 12 -0.55 -2.26 -6.48
C GLY A 12 0.59 -1.81 -7.37
N PRO A 13 0.73 -0.50 -7.69
CA PRO A 13 1.96 -0.03 -8.31
C PRO A 13 3.12 -0.20 -7.32
N ASP A 14 4.33 -0.37 -7.85
CA ASP A 14 5.52 -0.41 -7.00
C ASP A 14 5.59 0.85 -6.12
N CYS A 15 5.54 0.63 -4.80
CA CYS A 15 5.58 1.70 -3.81
C CYS A 15 7.00 2.15 -3.48
N SER A 16 8.03 1.52 -4.07
CA SER A 16 9.44 1.74 -3.76
C SER A 16 9.84 3.21 -3.79
N SER A 17 9.43 3.97 -4.81
CA SER A 17 9.79 5.40 -4.93
C SER A 17 8.87 6.35 -4.18
N TRP A 18 7.68 5.87 -3.83
CA TRP A 18 6.60 6.69 -3.28
C TRP A 18 6.56 6.63 -1.75
N GLY A 19 7.11 5.56 -1.16
CA GLY A 19 7.18 5.35 0.27
C GLY A 19 8.20 6.23 0.99
N MET A 20 8.02 6.35 2.31
CA MET A 20 8.91 7.12 3.18
C MET A 20 10.38 6.64 3.18
N PRO A 21 10.70 5.33 3.14
CA PRO A 21 12.10 4.89 3.18
C PRO A 21 12.96 5.39 2.01
N ALA A 22 12.36 5.62 0.84
CA ALA A 22 13.08 6.06 -0.34
C ALA A 22 13.03 7.58 -0.54
N ARG A 23 12.51 8.33 0.44
CA ARG A 23 12.28 9.77 0.32
C ARG A 23 13.58 10.57 0.19
N SER A 24 14.63 10.17 0.91
CA SER A 24 15.96 10.80 0.81
C SER A 24 16.57 10.63 -0.58
N THR A 25 16.50 9.42 -1.14
CA THR A 25 17.08 9.10 -2.46
C THR A 25 16.23 9.65 -3.61
N SER A 26 14.91 9.48 -3.53
CA SER A 26 13.99 9.93 -4.57
C SER A 26 13.78 11.45 -4.55
N MET A 27 14.07 12.12 -3.43
CA MET A 27 13.78 13.53 -3.18
C MET A 27 12.31 13.92 -3.41
N ARG A 28 11.38 12.96 -3.39
CA ARG A 28 9.94 13.24 -3.50
C ARG A 28 9.43 13.84 -2.19
N SER A 29 8.61 14.87 -2.29
CA SER A 29 7.93 15.49 -1.15
C SER A 29 6.51 15.89 -1.53
N SER A 30 5.73 16.38 -0.56
CA SER A 30 4.39 16.90 -0.86
C SER A 30 4.42 18.08 -1.83
N ILE A 31 5.49 18.88 -1.82
CA ILE A 31 5.70 20.03 -2.72
C ILE A 31 6.37 19.63 -4.03
N ASN A 32 7.24 18.62 -4.01
CA ASN A 32 7.89 18.06 -5.20
C ASN A 32 7.53 16.58 -5.34
N PRO A 33 6.32 16.23 -5.81
CA PRO A 33 5.90 14.85 -5.92
C PRO A 33 6.69 14.08 -6.98
N PHE A 34 7.32 14.76 -7.94
CA PHE A 34 8.15 14.16 -9.00
C PHE A 34 9.52 13.70 -8.48
N GLY A 35 10.06 14.42 -7.49
CA GLY A 35 11.38 14.13 -6.93
C GLY A 35 12.50 14.34 -7.95
N ARG A 36 13.57 13.58 -7.80
CA ARG A 36 14.78 13.65 -8.65
C ARG A 36 14.62 12.76 -9.88
N MET A 37 14.00 13.31 -10.92
CA MET A 37 13.71 12.60 -12.19
C MET A 37 14.97 12.16 -12.97
N GLY A 38 16.15 12.73 -12.68
CA GLY A 38 17.41 12.27 -13.26
C GLY A 38 17.83 10.86 -12.83
N ILE A 39 17.17 10.26 -11.83
CA ILE A 39 17.41 8.87 -11.45
C ILE A 39 16.39 7.96 -12.17
N SER A 40 16.89 7.00 -12.95
CA SER A 40 16.08 6.12 -13.83
C SER A 40 14.93 5.39 -13.12
N TRP A 41 15.15 4.87 -11.91
CA TRP A 41 14.09 4.19 -11.17
C TRP A 41 13.01 5.15 -10.65
N VAL A 42 13.34 6.43 -10.41
CA VAL A 42 12.38 7.46 -10.01
C VAL A 42 11.51 7.87 -11.20
N SER A 43 12.13 8.14 -12.36
CA SER A 43 11.41 8.50 -13.58
C SER A 43 10.57 7.34 -14.13
N SER A 44 11.05 6.09 -14.06
CA SER A 44 10.26 4.92 -14.43
C SER A 44 9.02 4.75 -13.56
N ASN A 45 9.16 4.96 -12.24
CA ASN A 45 8.03 4.89 -11.30
C ASN A 45 6.99 5.99 -11.52
N TYR A 46 7.39 7.15 -12.06
CA TYR A 46 6.44 8.18 -12.49
C TYR A 46 5.56 7.68 -13.65
N GLY A 47 6.16 7.04 -14.66
CA GLY A 47 5.44 6.41 -15.76
C GLY A 47 4.47 5.32 -15.29
N LEU A 48 4.85 4.53 -14.27
CA LEU A 48 3.99 3.50 -13.68
C LEU A 48 2.69 4.06 -13.10
N VAL A 49 2.70 5.23 -12.46
CA VAL A 49 1.46 5.83 -11.92
C VAL A 49 0.53 6.26 -13.06
N SER A 50 1.08 6.75 -14.17
CA SER A 50 0.26 7.08 -15.35
C SER A 50 -0.38 5.83 -15.96
N ARG A 51 0.38 4.73 -16.05
CA ARG A 51 -0.15 3.42 -16.51
C ARG A 51 -1.19 2.85 -15.56
N LEU A 52 -0.99 2.99 -14.25
CA LEU A 52 -1.97 2.61 -13.25
C LEU A 52 -3.28 3.36 -13.47
N VAL A 53 -3.24 4.70 -13.55
CA VAL A 53 -4.44 5.51 -13.77
C VAL A 53 -5.18 5.06 -15.03
N LEU A 54 -4.46 4.82 -16.14
CA LEU A 54 -5.07 4.30 -17.36
C LEU A 54 -5.76 2.94 -17.13
N LEU A 55 -5.09 2.01 -16.43
CA LEU A 55 -5.67 0.71 -16.09
C LEU A 55 -6.96 0.85 -15.27
N LEU A 56 -6.99 1.73 -14.27
CA LEU A 56 -8.19 1.95 -13.46
C LEU A 56 -9.35 2.54 -14.27
N LEU A 57 -9.05 3.44 -15.21
CA LEU A 57 -10.06 3.99 -16.11
C LEU A 57 -10.65 2.91 -17.04
N LEU A 58 -9.79 2.02 -17.55
CA LEU A 58 -10.25 0.88 -18.36
C LEU A 58 -11.13 -0.06 -17.54
N MET A 59 -10.79 -0.33 -16.28
CA MET A 59 -11.61 -1.14 -15.39
C MET A 59 -12.97 -0.49 -15.13
N LEU A 60 -13.01 0.82 -14.88
CA LEU A 60 -14.26 1.56 -14.71
C LEU A 60 -15.12 1.54 -15.98
N ALA A 61 -14.52 1.69 -17.16
CA ALA A 61 -15.21 1.59 -18.45
C ALA A 61 -15.80 0.20 -18.72
N ARG A 62 -15.28 -0.83 -18.06
CA ARG A 62 -15.77 -2.22 -18.12
C ARG A 62 -16.74 -2.55 -16.98
N HIS A 63 -17.18 -1.56 -16.22
CA HIS A 63 -17.99 -1.75 -15.00
C HIS A 63 -17.32 -2.65 -13.95
N CYS A 64 -15.99 -2.75 -13.98
CA CYS A 64 -15.22 -3.44 -12.96
C CYS A 64 -14.82 -2.47 -11.83
N THR A 65 -14.75 -2.99 -10.61
CA THR A 65 -14.21 -2.25 -9.48
C THR A 65 -12.72 -2.59 -9.25
N TRP A 66 -12.05 -1.73 -8.49
CA TRP A 66 -10.63 -1.85 -8.19
C TRP A 66 -10.34 -1.47 -6.74
N MET A 67 -9.22 -1.98 -6.25
CA MET A 67 -8.70 -1.65 -4.95
C MET A 67 -7.18 -1.48 -5.04
N ILE A 68 -6.65 -0.39 -4.48
CA ILE A 68 -5.22 -0.10 -4.47
C ILE A 68 -4.68 -0.09 -3.05
N GLU A 69 -3.74 -1.00 -2.76
CA GLU A 69 -2.98 -1.02 -1.51
C GLU A 69 -1.73 -0.17 -1.64
N GLN A 70 -1.50 0.71 -0.67
CA GLN A 70 -0.28 1.50 -0.54
C GLN A 70 0.14 1.63 0.93
N PRO A 71 1.42 1.90 1.22
CA PRO A 71 1.81 2.37 2.54
C PRO A 71 1.17 3.73 2.82
N VAL A 72 0.75 3.99 4.08
CA VAL A 72 0.06 5.25 4.46
C VAL A 72 0.83 6.51 4.06
N HIS A 73 2.16 6.45 4.07
CA HIS A 73 3.02 7.59 3.73
C HIS A 73 3.34 7.71 2.23
N SER A 74 2.68 6.93 1.38
CA SER A 74 2.86 6.99 -0.08
C SER A 74 2.48 8.36 -0.64
N LEU A 75 3.34 8.92 -1.49
CA LEU A 75 3.06 10.16 -2.23
C LEU A 75 2.27 9.94 -3.53
N LEU A 76 1.84 8.71 -3.82
CA LEU A 76 1.08 8.39 -5.04
C LEU A 76 -0.10 9.34 -5.26
N LYS A 77 -0.81 9.69 -4.19
CA LYS A 77 -1.97 10.59 -4.23
C LYS A 77 -1.66 12.03 -4.67
N LYS A 78 -0.38 12.42 -4.64
CA LYS A 78 0.11 13.72 -5.09
C LYS A 78 0.51 13.73 -6.56
N HIS A 79 0.47 12.59 -7.24
CA HIS A 79 0.73 12.52 -8.67
C HIS A 79 -0.38 13.23 -9.46
N GLN A 80 -0.01 14.06 -10.44
CA GLN A 80 -0.95 14.88 -11.21
C GLN A 80 -2.06 14.04 -11.89
N ARG A 81 -1.70 12.91 -12.50
CA ARG A 81 -2.69 12.01 -13.12
C ARG A 81 -3.65 11.37 -12.11
N TRP A 82 -3.17 11.07 -10.90
CA TRP A 82 -4.03 10.57 -9.84
C TRP A 82 -5.03 11.64 -9.42
N GLN A 83 -4.55 12.84 -9.13
CA GLN A 83 -5.40 13.98 -8.76
C GLN A 83 -6.42 14.31 -9.83
N TRP A 84 -6.03 14.29 -11.10
CA TRP A 84 -6.96 14.49 -12.21
C TRP A 84 -8.09 13.45 -12.18
N MET A 85 -7.75 12.16 -12.06
CA MET A 85 -8.74 11.08 -12.02
C MET A 85 -9.70 11.23 -10.83
N THR A 86 -9.17 11.46 -9.63
CA THR A 86 -10.00 11.56 -8.41
C THR A 86 -10.85 12.82 -8.35
N ASN A 87 -10.39 13.91 -8.98
CA ASN A 87 -11.10 15.19 -8.94
C ASN A 87 -12.08 15.37 -10.10
N ARG A 88 -11.93 14.63 -11.19
CA ARG A 88 -12.70 14.85 -12.44
C ARG A 88 -13.48 13.63 -12.92
N VAL A 89 -13.09 12.42 -12.55
CA VAL A 89 -13.63 11.20 -13.18
C VAL A 89 -14.40 10.35 -12.19
N VAL A 90 -13.79 10.02 -11.05
CA VAL A 90 -14.36 9.04 -10.12
C VAL A 90 -14.10 9.45 -8.68
N LYS A 91 -15.13 9.30 -7.83
CA LYS A 91 -14.98 9.44 -6.39
C LYS A 91 -14.19 8.26 -5.85
N VAL A 92 -13.11 8.52 -5.14
CA VAL A 92 -12.27 7.50 -4.52
C VAL A 92 -12.35 7.64 -3.01
N TYR A 93 -12.77 6.57 -2.35
CA TYR A 93 -12.73 6.43 -0.90
C TYR A 93 -11.35 5.97 -0.46
N GLU A 94 -10.99 6.33 0.77
CA GLU A 94 -9.73 5.96 1.39
C GLU A 94 -10.00 5.29 2.74
N GLN A 95 -9.36 4.16 3.01
CA GLN A 95 -9.37 3.54 4.34
C GLN A 95 -7.95 3.24 4.80
N THR A 96 -7.61 3.61 6.04
CA THR A 96 -6.35 3.18 6.65
C THR A 96 -6.60 2.10 7.68
N PHE A 97 -5.75 1.08 7.72
CA PHE A 97 -5.85 0.01 8.71
C PHE A 97 -4.49 -0.62 9.00
N TRP A 98 -4.46 -1.48 10.02
CA TRP A 98 -3.30 -2.28 10.37
C TRP A 98 -3.36 -3.63 9.66
N MET A 99 -2.45 -3.88 8.72
CA MET A 99 -2.37 -5.19 8.05
C MET A 99 -2.14 -6.35 9.03
N MET A 100 -1.55 -6.09 10.20
CA MET A 100 -1.37 -7.09 11.25
C MET A 100 -2.70 -7.62 11.82
N LEU A 101 -3.74 -6.79 11.83
CA LEU A 101 -5.08 -7.24 12.22
C LEU A 101 -5.67 -8.21 11.19
N HIS A 102 -5.24 -8.10 9.93
CA HIS A 102 -5.53 -9.02 8.81
C HIS A 102 -4.49 -10.14 8.65
N GLY A 103 -3.66 -10.40 9.67
CA GLY A 103 -2.75 -11.55 9.70
C GLY A 103 -1.32 -11.29 9.24
N SER A 104 -0.92 -10.05 8.95
CA SER A 104 0.49 -9.73 8.69
C SER A 104 1.36 -9.92 9.94
N GLY A 105 2.53 -10.54 9.78
CA GLY A 105 3.50 -10.77 10.88
C GLY A 105 4.26 -9.52 11.34
N SER A 106 3.95 -8.34 10.77
CA SER A 106 4.56 -7.06 11.15
C SER A 106 3.52 -5.94 11.18
N PRO A 107 3.69 -4.92 12.04
CA PRO A 107 2.74 -3.82 12.17
C PRO A 107 2.89 -2.83 11.00
N LYS A 108 2.41 -3.23 9.81
CA LYS A 108 2.37 -2.39 8.61
C LYS A 108 1.05 -1.62 8.60
N ARG A 109 1.14 -0.29 8.72
CA ARG A 109 0.01 0.59 8.51
C ARG A 109 -0.14 0.86 7.02
N THR A 110 -1.32 0.55 6.50
CA THR A 110 -1.62 0.58 5.07
C THR A 110 -2.80 1.50 4.81
N ILE A 111 -2.82 2.09 3.62
CA ILE A 111 -3.98 2.77 3.05
C ILE A 111 -4.49 1.98 1.86
N VAL A 112 -5.80 1.84 1.77
CA VAL A 112 -6.50 1.29 0.62
C VAL A 112 -7.32 2.39 -0.04
N LEU A 113 -7.30 2.41 -1.37
CA LEU A 113 -8.00 3.37 -2.22
C LEU A 113 -8.93 2.60 -3.16
N SER A 114 -10.20 2.99 -3.24
CA SER A 114 -11.20 2.31 -4.10
C SER A 114 -12.39 3.23 -4.39
N PRO A 115 -13.13 3.06 -5.50
CA PRO A 115 -14.42 3.72 -5.70
C PRO A 115 -15.54 3.16 -4.80
N MET A 116 -15.28 2.09 -4.03
CA MET A 116 -16.25 1.50 -3.12
C MET A 116 -16.16 2.06 -1.71
N VAL A 117 -17.30 2.35 -1.10
CA VAL A 117 -17.37 2.79 0.30
C VAL A 117 -17.12 1.65 1.30
N THR A 118 -17.43 0.40 0.93
CA THR A 118 -17.29 -0.79 1.79
C THR A 118 -15.85 -1.08 2.19
N ILE A 119 -14.85 -0.42 1.59
CA ILE A 119 -13.46 -0.50 2.06
C ILE A 119 -13.30 -0.06 3.52
N SER A 120 -14.26 0.68 4.08
CA SER A 120 -14.28 1.03 5.51
C SER A 120 -14.26 -0.20 6.42
N GLU A 121 -14.82 -1.32 5.97
CA GLU A 121 -14.88 -2.58 6.70
C GLU A 121 -13.49 -3.23 6.87
N LEU A 122 -12.49 -2.77 6.13
CA LEU A 122 -11.10 -3.19 6.32
C LEU A 122 -10.50 -2.63 7.62
N ASP A 123 -11.11 -1.65 8.26
CA ASP A 123 -10.65 -1.15 9.55
C ASP A 123 -11.15 -2.01 10.71
N LEU A 124 -10.28 -2.91 11.16
CA LEU A 124 -10.52 -3.73 12.36
C LEU A 124 -10.16 -3.00 13.66
N GLY A 125 -9.95 -1.68 13.59
CA GLY A 125 -9.68 -0.82 14.74
C GLY A 125 -8.21 -0.72 15.10
N ARG A 126 -7.96 -0.38 16.38
CA ARG A 126 -6.62 -0.03 16.86
C ARG A 126 -5.79 -1.28 17.14
N LEU A 127 -4.57 -1.33 16.59
CA LEU A 127 -3.58 -2.32 16.99
C LEU A 127 -3.04 -2.00 18.41
N THR A 128 -3.46 -2.80 19.40
CA THR A 128 -3.01 -2.65 20.79
C THR A 128 -1.57 -3.13 20.98
N LYS A 129 -0.91 -2.69 22.06
CA LYS A 129 0.47 -3.14 22.38
C LYS A 129 0.52 -4.65 22.64
N ALA A 130 -0.48 -5.19 23.35
CA ALA A 130 -0.59 -6.62 23.63
C ALA A 130 -0.76 -7.43 22.33
N GLU A 131 -1.65 -6.98 21.44
CA GLU A 131 -1.88 -7.66 20.16
C GLU A 131 -0.66 -7.60 19.26
N LYS A 132 0.01 -6.45 19.22
CA LYS A 132 1.28 -6.30 18.52
C LYS A 132 2.34 -7.25 19.07
N ALA A 133 2.50 -7.36 20.38
CA ALA A 133 3.48 -8.26 20.99
C ALA A 133 3.17 -9.73 20.64
N LYS A 134 1.89 -10.12 20.70
CA LYS A 134 1.41 -11.47 20.39
C LYS A 134 1.63 -11.86 18.92
N ARG A 135 1.42 -10.94 17.98
CA ARG A 135 1.46 -11.22 16.52
C ARG A 135 2.80 -10.90 15.84
N THR A 136 3.71 -10.19 16.51
CA THR A 136 4.99 -9.80 15.90
C THR A 136 5.92 -11.00 15.83
N ASN A 137 5.93 -11.65 14.66
CA ASN A 137 6.76 -12.82 14.41
C ASN A 137 7.98 -12.48 13.52
N ILE A 138 8.00 -11.27 12.94
CA ILE A 138 9.08 -10.82 12.05
C ILE A 138 9.70 -9.55 12.60
N ARG A 139 11.00 -9.60 12.85
CA ARG A 139 11.79 -8.46 13.30
C ARG A 139 12.63 -7.92 12.15
N THR A 140 12.09 -6.93 11.44
CA THR A 140 12.69 -6.35 10.22
C THR A 140 13.90 -5.45 10.49
N VAL A 141 14.12 -5.03 11.73
CA VAL A 141 15.18 -4.08 12.10
C VAL A 141 16.01 -4.61 13.26
N ARG A 142 17.34 -4.58 13.10
CA ARG A 142 18.31 -4.79 14.18
C ARG A 142 18.72 -3.43 14.74
N ARG A 143 18.64 -3.31 16.07
CA ARG A 143 19.18 -2.17 16.82
C ARG A 143 20.61 -2.49 17.26
N HIS A 144 21.55 -1.58 17.06
CA HIS A 144 22.95 -1.74 17.47
C HIS A 144 23.54 -0.39 17.88
N LEU A 145 24.54 -0.41 18.76
CA LEU A 145 25.29 0.78 19.12
C LEU A 145 26.29 1.09 18.01
N GLY A 146 26.28 2.31 17.49
CA GLY A 146 27.29 2.78 16.55
C GLY A 146 28.61 3.07 17.26
N LYS A 147 29.69 3.20 16.48
CA LYS A 147 31.02 3.64 16.97
C LYS A 147 30.98 5.00 17.66
N ASP A 148 29.97 5.82 17.35
CA ASP A 148 29.67 7.13 17.91
C ASP A 148 28.85 7.08 19.21
N GLY A 149 28.64 5.88 19.79
CA GLY A 149 27.80 5.68 20.97
C GLY A 149 26.29 5.88 20.71
N LYS A 150 25.89 6.20 19.47
CA LYS A 150 24.50 6.45 19.10
C LYS A 150 23.81 5.16 18.70
N MET A 151 22.54 5.02 19.08
CA MET A 151 21.72 3.89 18.68
C MET A 151 21.39 3.98 17.19
N LYS A 152 21.86 2.99 16.43
CA LYS A 152 21.63 2.84 14.99
C LYS A 152 20.71 1.66 14.69
N PHE A 153 19.98 1.79 13.60
CA PHE A 153 19.01 0.80 13.13
C PHE A 153 19.41 0.33 11.75
N THR A 154 19.63 -0.98 11.60
CA THR A 154 19.92 -1.60 10.30
C THR A 154 18.81 -2.57 9.96
N GLY A 155 18.24 -2.41 8.77
CA GLY A 155 17.27 -3.34 8.23
C GLY A 155 17.89 -4.72 8.01
N ARG A 156 17.20 -5.79 8.44
CA ARG A 156 17.65 -7.15 8.16
C ARG A 156 17.17 -7.55 6.77
N LYS A 157 18.09 -7.71 5.82
CA LYS A 157 17.77 -7.89 4.38
C LYS A 157 16.82 -9.07 4.12
N LYS A 158 16.99 -10.21 4.81
CA LYS A 158 16.15 -11.40 4.60
C LYS A 158 14.71 -11.16 5.10
N GLU A 159 14.58 -10.68 6.33
CA GLU A 159 13.29 -10.43 6.99
C GLU A 159 12.52 -9.25 6.35
N LEU A 160 13.21 -8.25 5.83
CA LEU A 160 12.59 -7.17 5.05
C LEU A 160 11.99 -7.68 3.74
N LYS A 161 12.72 -8.51 2.99
CA LYS A 161 12.18 -9.16 1.78
C LYS A 161 11.00 -10.06 2.12
N GLN A 162 11.11 -10.85 3.18
CA GLN A 162 10.05 -11.74 3.66
C GLN A 162 8.79 -10.95 4.08
N SER A 163 8.96 -9.83 4.79
CA SER A 163 7.82 -8.96 5.13
C SER A 163 7.13 -8.35 3.91
N GLY A 164 7.89 -8.12 2.83
CA GLY A 164 7.35 -7.66 1.55
C GLY A 164 6.49 -8.73 0.88
N HIS A 165 6.96 -9.99 0.85
CA HIS A 165 6.23 -11.12 0.24
C HIS A 165 5.02 -11.61 1.06
N LEU A 166 5.09 -11.57 2.40
CA LEU A 166 3.97 -11.97 3.26
C LEU A 166 2.82 -10.96 3.26
N ALA A 167 3.09 -9.71 2.89
CA ALA A 167 2.04 -8.72 2.65
C ALA A 167 1.30 -8.96 1.31
N SER A 168 1.97 -9.56 0.32
CA SER A 168 1.41 -9.88 -1.00
C SER A 168 0.76 -11.26 -1.11
N HIS A 169 1.01 -12.19 -0.18
CA HIS A 169 0.46 -13.54 -0.24
C HIS A 169 -0.61 -13.83 0.83
N ARG A 170 -1.84 -14.02 0.34
CA ARG A 170 -2.75 -15.14 0.69
C ARG A 170 -3.73 -15.06 1.87
N ARG A 171 -3.92 -13.95 2.61
CA ARG A 171 -4.95 -13.93 3.69
C ARG A 171 -5.95 -12.78 3.74
N LEU A 172 -5.80 -11.75 2.92
CA LEU A 172 -6.82 -10.70 2.86
C LEU A 172 -8.11 -11.16 2.15
N LEU A 173 -8.06 -12.22 1.34
CA LEU A 173 -9.13 -12.57 0.39
C LEU A 173 -9.93 -13.83 0.73
N GLU A 174 -9.42 -14.77 1.52
CA GLU A 174 -10.10 -16.07 1.68
C GLU A 174 -11.15 -16.11 2.80
N SER A 175 -11.17 -15.17 3.76
CA SER A 175 -11.96 -15.40 4.99
C SER A 175 -13.15 -14.49 5.26
N ARG A 176 -13.28 -13.29 4.67
CA ARG A 176 -14.39 -12.39 5.06
C ARG A 176 -15.07 -11.54 3.98
N VAL A 177 -14.39 -11.15 2.89
CA VAL A 177 -15.08 -10.39 1.83
C VAL A 177 -16.07 -11.27 1.05
N PHE A 178 -15.74 -12.54 0.82
CA PHE A 178 -16.68 -13.52 0.25
C PHE A 178 -17.82 -13.91 1.20
N GLY A 179 -17.63 -13.78 2.52
CA GLY A 179 -18.70 -14.04 3.49
C GLY A 179 -19.75 -12.94 3.50
N ILE A 180 -19.35 -11.69 3.35
CA ILE A 180 -20.26 -10.53 3.39
C ILE A 180 -21.13 -10.43 2.12
N LEU A 181 -20.65 -10.94 0.98
CA LEU A 181 -21.41 -10.95 -0.27
C LEU A 181 -22.34 -12.16 -0.43
N ASN A 182 -22.14 -13.24 0.35
CA ASN A 182 -23.01 -14.42 0.34
C ASN A 182 -24.12 -14.41 1.41
N GLU A 183 -24.18 -13.37 2.26
CA GLU A 183 -25.21 -13.21 3.31
C GLU A 183 -26.28 -12.15 2.95
N ARG A 184 -26.46 -11.85 1.66
CA ARG A 184 -27.57 -11.00 1.18
C ARG A 184 -28.34 -11.66 0.05
#